data_AF-A0A1P8Q6B1-F1
#
_entry.id   AF-A0A1P8Q6B1-F1
#
_cell.length_a   1.000
_cell.length_b   1.000
_cell.length_c   1.000
_cell.angle_alpha   90.00
_cell.angle_beta   90.00
_cell.angle_gamma   90.00
#
_symmetry.space_group_name_H-M   'P 1'
#
loop_
_entity.id
_entity.type
_entity.pdbx_description
1 polymer ?
#
loop_
_entity_poly.entity_id
_entity_poly.type
_entity_poly.pdbx_seq_one_letter_code
_entity_poly.pdbx_strand_id
1 'polypeptide(L)' 'MINQVFTVCNIEELDDQTMQRLHSLGIHNNSNMTVIRFFPLHGPVIVEVDHQQIGIRYKVFKLLAGEDI' A
#
# COMPACT_ATOMS: atom_id res chain seq x y z
N MET A 1 15.01 -9.67 -1.17
CA MET A 1 14.40 -8.50 -0.54
C MET A 1 14.12 -7.53 -1.69
N ILE A 2 12.87 -7.16 -1.90
CA ILE A 2 12.50 -6.14 -2.90
C ILE A 2 12.39 -4.85 -2.08
N ASN A 3 13.01 -3.76 -2.54
CA ASN A 3 12.92 -2.43 -1.93
C ASN A 3 12.49 -1.47 -3.02
N GLN A 4 11.28 -1.67 -3.55
CA GLN A 4 10.72 -0.83 -4.60
C GLN A 4 9.81 0.20 -3.96
N VAL A 5 10.06 1.48 -4.27
CA VAL A 5 9.26 2.60 -3.77
C VAL A 5 8.13 2.86 -4.75
N PHE A 6 6.93 3.01 -4.23
CA PHE A 6 5.73 3.37 -4.98
C PHE A 6 5.11 4.60 -4.33
N THR A 7 4.62 5.49 -5.18
CA THR A 7 3.81 6.63 -4.75
C THR A 7 2.35 6.23 -4.78
N VAL A 8 1.62 6.52 -3.71
CA VAL A 8 0.18 6.24 -3.62
C VAL A 8 -0.59 7.19 -4.54
N CYS A 9 -1.39 6.66 -5.46
CA CYS A 9 -2.12 7.48 -6.44
C CYS A 9 -3.65 7.42 -6.26
N ASN A 10 -4.22 6.27 -5.89
CA ASN A 10 -5.66 6.01 -6.01
C ASN A 10 -6.34 5.66 -4.67
N ILE A 11 -6.03 6.36 -3.57
CA ILE A 11 -6.66 6.06 -2.27
C ILE A 11 -8.18 6.31 -2.27
N GLU A 12 -8.65 7.22 -3.12
CA GLU A 12 -10.05 7.65 -3.25
C GLU A 12 -10.94 6.59 -3.93
N GLU A 13 -10.33 5.58 -4.59
CA GLU A 13 -11.04 4.45 -5.20
C GLU A 13 -11.35 3.33 -4.20
N LEU A 14 -10.85 3.44 -2.96
CA LEU A 14 -11.12 2.50 -1.89
C LEU A 14 -12.44 2.82 -1.17
N ASP A 15 -13.03 1.81 -0.55
CA ASP A 15 -14.18 2.03 0.32
C ASP A 15 -13.81 2.95 1.51
N ASP A 16 -14.79 3.71 2.00
CA ASP A 16 -14.61 4.71 3.06
C ASP A 16 -13.90 4.14 4.30
N GLN A 17 -14.19 2.88 4.66
CA GLN A 17 -13.59 2.25 5.83
C GLN A 17 -12.11 1.95 5.60
N THR A 18 -11.74 1.41 4.44
CA THR A 18 -10.34 1.15 4.09
C THR A 18 -9.56 2.46 3.95
N MET A 19 -10.15 3.47 3.30
CA MET A 19 -9.56 4.80 3.18
C MET A 19 -9.26 5.41 4.55
N GLN A 20 -10.24 5.45 5.47
CA GLN A 20 -10.04 5.96 6.83
C GLN A 20 -8.96 5.21 7.61
N ARG A 21 -8.89 3.88 7.46
CA ARG A 21 -7.83 3.07 8.09
C ARG A 21 -6.45 3.43 7.54
N LEU A 22 -6.31 3.59 6.24
CA LEU A 22 -5.05 4.01 5.63
C LEU A 22 -4.62 5.41 6.10
N HIS A 23 -5.55 6.36 6.16
CA HIS A 23 -5.26 7.69 6.74
C HIS A 23 -4.82 7.60 8.20
N SER A 24 -5.45 6.75 9.02
CA SER A 24 -5.03 6.55 10.41
C SER A 24 -3.63 5.93 10.57
N LEU A 25 -3.12 5.31 9.50
CA LEU A 25 -1.79 4.72 9.41
C LEU A 25 -0.77 5.66 8.72
N GLY A 26 -1.13 6.91 8.42
CA GLY A 26 -0.26 7.88 7.73
C GLY A 26 -0.15 7.67 6.21
N ILE A 27 -0.95 6.77 5.63
CA ILE A 27 -0.95 6.52 4.19
C ILE A 27 -1.96 7.46 3.54
N HIS A 28 -1.47 8.35 2.67
CA HIS A 28 -2.25 9.35 1.96
C HIS A 28 -1.92 9.31 0.47
N ASN A 29 -2.73 9.95 -0.37
CA ASN A 29 -2.33 10.22 -1.75
C ASN A 29 -1.01 10.99 -1.77
N ASN A 30 -0.12 10.61 -2.68
CA ASN A 30 1.26 11.07 -2.81
C ASN A 30 2.21 10.65 -1.68
N SER A 31 1.78 9.85 -0.70
CA SER A 31 2.71 9.22 0.24
C SER A 31 3.61 8.22 -0.50
N ASN A 32 4.88 8.17 -0.11
CA ASN A 32 5.80 7.16 -0.59
C ASN A 32 5.70 5.92 0.31
N MET A 33 5.46 4.76 -0.28
CA MET A 33 5.56 3.47 0.39
C MET A 33 6.69 2.66 -0.21
N THR A 34 7.46 1.97 0.63
CA THR A 34 8.47 1.02 0.17
C THR A 34 7.93 -0.39 0.31
N VAL A 35 7.79 -1.14 -0.77
CA VAL A 35 7.48 -2.56 -0.66
C VAL A 35 8.70 -3.28 -0.14
N ILE A 36 8.53 -4.02 0.96
CA ILE A 36 9.57 -4.83 1.61
C ILE A 36 9.45 -6.30 1.19
N ARG A 37 8.22 -6.79 1.01
CA ARG A 37 7.94 -8.20 0.70
C ARG A 37 6.60 -8.42 0.04
N PHE A 38 6.61 -9.25 -1.00
CA PHE A 38 5.40 -9.89 -1.53
C PHE A 38 5.27 -11.30 -0.97
N PHE A 39 4.08 -11.67 -0.50
CA PHE A 39 3.74 -13.06 -0.23
C PHE A 39 3.14 -13.71 -1.49
N PRO A 40 3.41 -15.01 -1.72
CA PRO A 40 2.89 -15.72 -2.89
C PRO A 40 1.35 -15.81 -2.89
N LEU A 41 0.77 -16.19 -4.04
CA LEU A 41 -0.68 -16.44 -4.22
C LEU A 41 -1.58 -15.24 -3.90
N HIS A 42 -1.22 -14.04 -4.36
CA HIS A 42 -1.94 -12.79 -4.03
C HIS A 42 -2.09 -12.56 -2.52
N GLY A 43 -1.11 -13.06 -1.75
CA GLY A 43 -0.98 -12.85 -0.32
C GLY A 43 -0.72 -11.38 0.02
N PRO A 44 -0.66 -11.04 1.32
CA PRO A 44 -0.40 -9.67 1.74
C PRO A 44 0.92 -9.14 1.18
N VAL A 45 0.99 -7.84 0.99
CA VAL A 45 2.20 -7.10 0.65
C VAL A 45 2.64 -6.37 1.91
N ILE A 46 3.88 -6.58 2.33
CA ILE A 46 4.47 -5.83 3.43
C ILE A 46 5.09 -4.58 2.85
N VAL A 47 4.62 -3.43 3.32
CA VAL A 47 5.11 -2.12 2.94
C VAL A 47 5.65 -1.39 4.16
N GLU A 48 6.59 -0.50 3.95
CA GLU A 48 7.10 0.41 4.95
C GLU A 48 6.69 1.84 4.60
N VAL A 49 6.08 2.52 5.57
CA VAL A 49 5.64 3.92 5.51
C VAL A 49 6.01 4.54 6.85
N ASP A 50 6.68 5.70 6.85
CA ASP A 50 7.10 6.40 8.07
C ASP A 50 7.82 5.48 9.10
N HIS A 51 8.71 4.61 8.61
CA HIS A 51 9.44 3.60 9.40
C HIS A 51 8.58 2.52 10.09
N GLN A 52 7.30 2.44 9.75
CA GLN A 52 6.39 1.40 10.21
C GLN A 52 6.14 0.38 9.09
N GLN A 53 6.20 -0.90 9.43
CA GLN A 53 5.82 -1.98 8.52
C GLN A 53 4.35 -2.34 8.65
N ILE A 54 3.65 -2.33 7.52
CA ILE A 54 2.20 -2.54 7.43
C ILE A 54 1.93 -3.66 6.42
N GLY A 55 1.08 -4.61 6.80
CA GLY A 55 0.57 -5.63 5.89
C GLY A 55 -0.67 -5.14 5.15
N ILE A 56 -0.56 -4.95 3.85
CA ILE A 56 -1.65 -4.53 2.97
C ILE A 56 -2.15 -5.72 2.16
N ARG A 57 -3.47 -5.85 2.01
CA ARG A 57 -4.05 -6.88 1.13
C ARG A 57 -3.62 -6.61 -0.32
N TYR A 58 -3.24 -7.65 -1.05
CA TYR A 58 -2.77 -7.51 -2.44
C TYR A 58 -3.66 -6.64 -3.33
N LYS A 59 -4.99 -6.81 -3.26
CA LYS A 59 -5.95 -6.01 -4.04
C LYS A 59 -5.91 -4.51 -3.69
N VAL A 60 -5.76 -4.18 -2.41
CA VAL A 60 -5.65 -2.80 -1.94
C VAL A 60 -4.31 -2.21 -2.39
N PHE A 61 -3.22 -2.98 -2.26
CA PHE A 61 -1.90 -2.55 -2.74
C PHE A 61 -1.92 -2.24 -4.24
N LYS A 62 -2.52 -3.11 -5.05
CA LYS A 62 -2.61 -2.91 -6.50
C LYS A 62 -3.37 -1.62 -6.86
N LEU A 63 -4.46 -1.32 -6.15
CA LEU A 63 -5.17 -0.05 -6.34
C LEU A 63 -4.29 1.13 -5.95
N LEU A 64 -3.66 1.09 -4.77
CA LEU A 64 -2.83 2.20 -4.27
C LEU A 64 -1.63 2.49 -5.17
N ALA A 65 -1.00 1.46 -5.73
CA ALA A 65 0.20 1.59 -6.54
C ALA A 65 -0.07 1.79 -8.04
N GLY A 66 -1.35 1.77 -8.45
CA GLY A 66 -1.77 1.91 -9.84
C GLY A 66 -1.68 0.62 -10.65
N GLU A 67 -2.16 0.67 -11.90
CA GLU A 67 -2.24 -0.50 -12.79
C GLU A 67 -0.89 -1.00 -13.32
N ASP A 68 0.22 -0.32 -13.01
CA ASP A 68 1.57 -0.62 -13.51
C ASP A 68 2.31 -1.75 -12.73
N ILE A 69 1.58 -2.63 -12.01
CA ILE A 69 2.13 -3.80 -11.27
C ILE A 69 1.45 -5.13 -11.66
#